data_AF-R6FDT4-F1
#
_entry.id   AF-R6FDT4-F1
#
_cell.length_a   1.000
_cell.length_b   1.000
_cell.length_c   1.000
_cell.angle_alpha   90.00
_cell.angle_beta   90.00
_cell.angle_gamma   90.00
#
_symmetry.space_group_name_H-M   'P 1'
#
loop_
_entity.id
_entity.type
_entity.pdbx_description
1 polymer ?
#
loop_
_entity_poly.entity_id
_entity_poly.type
_entity_poly.pdbx_seq_one_letter_code
_entity_poly.pdbx_strand_id
1 'polypeptide(L)'
;MKKVLVTVAMILGVSTFATFAQEVTPPVTENATEATAPQDEFVKMDPSALPQSLVEKLAATNEGASVKEAYVKETEGKKIYKLVLVTTDEQELTVILDENGEPVKE
;
A
#
# COMPACT_ATOMS: atom_id res chain seq x y z
N MET A 1 19.04 -51.65 1.67
CA MET A 1 19.11 -50.18 1.47
C MET A 1 17.87 -49.80 0.66
N LYS A 2 16.90 -49.01 1.13
CA LYS A 2 17.03 -47.61 1.54
C LYS A 2 15.71 -47.15 2.22
N LYS A 3 15.83 -46.65 3.46
CA LYS A 3 15.04 -45.59 4.14
C LYS A 3 13.53 -45.90 4.37
N VAL A 4 12.99 -46.24 5.55
CA VAL A 4 12.91 -45.52 6.87
C VAL A 4 12.72 -44.01 6.66
N LEU A 5 11.72 -43.26 7.15
CA LEU A 5 10.90 -43.19 8.37
C LEU A 5 9.55 -42.53 7.93
N VAL A 6 8.37 -42.88 8.46
CA VAL A 6 7.83 -42.50 9.77
C VAL A 6 7.69 -40.97 9.95
N THR A 7 6.44 -40.50 9.78
CA THR A 7 5.74 -39.51 10.63
C THR A 7 6.23 -38.06 10.65
N VAL A 8 5.30 -37.11 10.45
CA VAL A 8 4.90 -36.10 11.44
C VAL A 8 3.60 -35.46 10.93
N ALA A 9 2.49 -35.86 11.53
CA ALA A 9 1.37 -34.96 11.73
C ALA A 9 1.74 -34.07 12.92
N MET A 10 1.86 -32.77 12.67
CA MET A 10 1.80 -31.74 13.72
C MET A 10 0.65 -30.81 13.36
N ILE A 11 -0.54 -31.26 13.70
CA ILE A 11 -1.61 -30.37 14.12
C ILE A 11 -1.21 -29.94 15.54
N LEU A 12 -1.15 -28.63 15.78
CA LEU A 12 -1.62 -27.89 16.97
C LEU A 12 -0.88 -26.56 17.07
N GLY A 13 -1.63 -25.49 16.83
CA GLY A 13 -1.22 -24.11 17.02
C GLY A 13 -2.40 -23.20 16.77
N VAL A 14 -3.45 -23.35 17.58
CA VAL A 14 -4.57 -22.40 17.65
C VAL A 14 -4.00 -21.08 18.18
N SER A 15 -3.98 -20.05 17.34
CA SER A 15 -4.08 -18.68 17.82
C SER A 15 -5.26 -18.03 17.11
N THR A 16 -6.40 -18.17 17.77
CA THR A 16 -7.60 -17.33 17.70
C THR A 16 -7.50 -16.17 16.71
N PHE A 17 -8.11 -16.32 15.54
CA PHE A 17 -8.64 -15.16 14.83
C PHE A 17 -10.14 -15.16 15.05
N ALA A 18 -10.63 -14.01 15.50
CA ALA A 18 -12.01 -13.78 15.89
C ALA A 18 -12.95 -14.30 14.79
N THR A 19 -13.97 -15.02 15.25
CA THR A 19 -15.15 -15.38 14.47
C THR A 19 -15.77 -14.11 13.89
N PHE A 20 -15.64 -13.89 12.59
CA PHE A 20 -16.59 -13.02 11.91
C PHE A 20 -17.91 -13.77 11.85
N ALA A 21 -18.83 -13.31 12.68
CA ALA A 21 -20.18 -13.82 12.76
C ALA A 21 -20.81 -13.78 11.37
N GLN A 22 -21.28 -14.95 10.96
CA GLN A 22 -22.14 -15.13 9.80
C GLN A 22 -23.40 -14.28 9.96
N GLU A 23 -23.63 -13.32 9.06
CA GLU A 23 -24.99 -12.92 8.70
C GLU A 23 -25.22 -13.29 7.24
N VAL A 24 -26.11 -14.25 7.04
CA VAL A 24 -26.58 -14.71 5.73
C VAL A 24 -27.62 -13.72 5.23
N THR A 25 -27.25 -12.87 4.26
CA THR A 25 -28.21 -12.26 3.32
C THR A 25 -27.55 -12.10 1.94
N PRO A 26 -28.14 -12.59 0.83
CA PRO A 26 -27.54 -12.55 -0.51
C PRO A 26 -27.96 -11.28 -1.30
N PRO A 27 -27.43 -11.07 -2.52
CA PRO A 27 -26.11 -10.53 -2.88
C PRO A 27 -26.22 -9.05 -3.29
N VAL A 28 -25.45 -8.15 -2.68
CA VAL A 28 -25.14 -6.85 -3.29
C VAL A 28 -23.71 -6.93 -3.80
N THR A 29 -23.66 -7.05 -5.12
CA THR A 29 -22.59 -6.69 -6.05
C THR A 29 -21.38 -6.01 -5.42
N GLU A 30 -20.27 -6.75 -5.43
CA GLU A 30 -18.95 -6.30 -5.82
C GLU A 30 -18.65 -4.80 -5.64
N ASN A 31 -17.99 -4.46 -4.54
CA ASN A 31 -16.64 -3.91 -4.67
C ASN A 31 -15.84 -4.21 -3.41
N ALA A 32 -14.62 -4.68 -3.65
CA ALA A 32 -13.74 -5.27 -2.67
C ALA A 32 -13.56 -4.35 -1.46
N THR A 33 -13.92 -4.87 -0.29
CA THR A 33 -13.33 -4.44 0.96
C THR A 33 -11.88 -4.89 0.94
N GLU A 34 -10.99 -4.08 0.36
CA GLU A 34 -9.55 -4.18 0.63
C GLU A 34 -9.26 -3.45 1.94
N ALA A 35 -9.70 -4.05 3.06
CA ALA A 35 -9.12 -3.77 4.36
C ALA A 35 -7.77 -4.48 4.42
N THR A 36 -6.77 -3.91 3.76
CA THR A 36 -5.39 -4.42 3.78
C THR A 36 -4.60 -3.71 4.88
N ALA A 37 -4.36 -4.46 5.96
CA ALA A 37 -3.30 -4.33 6.97
C ALA A 37 -3.23 -3.06 7.87
N PRO A 38 -2.99 -3.23 9.18
CA PRO A 38 -2.61 -2.11 10.05
C PRO A 38 -1.10 -1.84 9.94
N GLN A 39 -0.59 -1.15 8.89
CA GLN A 39 0.87 -1.01 8.70
C GLN A 39 1.41 0.26 7.98
N ASP A 40 0.63 1.26 7.58
CA ASP A 40 1.20 2.47 6.97
C ASP A 40 0.54 3.71 7.61
N GLU A 41 1.32 4.58 8.27
CA GLU A 41 0.85 5.93 8.64
C GLU A 41 0.49 6.77 7.39
N PHE A 42 0.81 6.25 6.21
CA PHE A 42 0.44 6.79 4.91
C PHE A 42 -1.03 6.48 4.58
N VAL A 43 -1.88 7.49 4.72
CA VAL A 43 -3.29 7.47 4.35
C VAL A 43 -3.43 7.77 2.86
N LYS A 44 -4.16 6.93 2.12
CA LYS A 44 -4.44 7.15 0.70
C LYS A 44 -5.19 8.48 0.51
N MET A 45 -4.74 9.29 -0.44
CA MET A 45 -5.31 10.59 -0.78
C MET A 45 -5.54 10.72 -2.29
N ASP A 46 -6.33 11.72 -2.68
CA ASP A 46 -6.50 12.09 -4.08
C ASP A 46 -5.19 12.71 -4.62
N PRO A 47 -4.64 12.24 -5.75
CA PRO A 47 -3.49 12.87 -6.39
C PRO A 47 -3.69 14.35 -6.70
N SER A 48 -4.94 14.79 -6.89
CA SER A 48 -5.31 16.19 -7.12
C SER A 48 -5.15 17.07 -5.88
N ALA A 49 -5.10 16.45 -4.69
CA ALA A 49 -4.84 17.15 -3.43
C ALA A 49 -3.34 17.30 -3.12
N LEU A 50 -2.46 16.83 -4.01
CA LEU A 50 -1.02 17.01 -3.86
C LEU A 50 -0.64 18.49 -4.06
N PRO A 51 0.33 19.00 -3.27
CA PRO A 51 0.90 20.30 -3.51
C PRO A 51 1.46 20.42 -4.94
N GLN A 52 1.25 21.57 -5.58
CA GLN A 52 1.77 21.84 -6.93
C GLN A 52 3.27 21.61 -7.04
N SER A 53 4.03 21.96 -5.99
CA SER A 53 5.47 21.70 -5.89
C SER A 53 5.82 20.23 -6.12
N LEU A 54 5.02 19.29 -5.62
CA LEU A 54 5.25 17.85 -5.82
C LEU A 54 4.93 17.45 -7.25
N VAL A 55 3.81 17.93 -7.78
CA VAL A 55 3.38 17.63 -9.15
C VAL A 55 4.43 18.12 -10.16
N GLU A 56 4.95 19.33 -9.98
CA GLU A 56 6.03 19.88 -10.81
C GLU A 56 7.33 19.08 -10.68
N LYS A 57 7.73 18.70 -9.46
CA LYS A 57 8.91 17.87 -9.24
C LYS A 57 8.77 16.50 -9.87
N LEU A 58 7.61 15.87 -9.74
CA LEU A 58 7.32 14.59 -10.38
C LEU A 58 7.38 14.70 -11.89
N ALA A 59 6.75 15.72 -12.47
CA ALA A 59 6.79 15.95 -13.92
C ALA A 59 8.23 16.19 -14.43
N ALA A 60 9.05 16.91 -13.66
CA ALA A 60 10.45 17.19 -14.02
C ALA A 60 11.40 15.99 -13.83
N THR A 61 11.12 15.12 -12.85
CA THR A 61 11.98 13.96 -12.53
C THR A 61 11.57 12.69 -13.27
N ASN A 62 10.31 12.58 -13.66
CA ASN A 62 9.72 11.40 -14.28
C ASN A 62 8.86 11.82 -15.49
N GLU A 63 9.50 12.35 -16.54
CA GLU A 63 8.82 12.72 -17.78
C GLU A 63 8.05 11.50 -18.35
N GLY A 64 6.75 11.69 -18.57
CA GLY A 64 5.86 10.64 -19.08
C GLY A 64 5.28 9.70 -18.02
N ALA A 65 5.66 9.83 -16.74
CA ALA A 65 5.05 9.06 -15.66
C ALA A 65 3.71 9.67 -15.21
N SER A 66 2.74 8.81 -14.89
CA SER A 66 1.43 9.21 -14.37
C SER A 66 1.27 8.77 -12.93
N VAL A 67 0.71 9.63 -12.06
CA VAL A 67 0.42 9.26 -10.67
C VAL A 67 -0.77 8.31 -10.65
N LYS A 68 -0.52 7.05 -10.28
CA LYS A 68 -1.55 6.02 -10.10
C LYS A 68 -2.18 6.12 -8.72
N GLU A 69 -1.35 6.29 -7.69
CA GLU A 69 -1.82 6.43 -6.31
C GLU A 69 -1.01 7.49 -5.56
N ALA A 70 -1.68 8.14 -4.62
CA ALA A 70 -1.08 9.11 -3.73
C ALA A 70 -1.45 8.79 -2.29
N TYR A 71 -0.50 9.01 -1.38
CA TYR A 71 -0.65 8.76 0.04
C TYR A 71 0.01 9.89 0.82
N VAL A 72 -0.51 10.20 2.01
CA VAL A 72 0.02 11.22 2.92
C VAL A 72 0.18 10.67 4.33
N LYS A 73 1.31 10.98 4.95
CA LYS A 73 1.67 10.67 6.33
C LYS A 73 2.02 11.96 7.05
N GLU A 74 1.67 12.06 8.32
CA GLU A 74 2.10 13.17 9.17
C GLU A 74 3.10 12.66 10.20
N THR A 75 4.37 13.05 10.04
CA THR A 75 5.48 12.64 10.90
C THR A 75 6.04 13.87 11.61
N GLU A 76 6.06 13.88 12.95
CA GLU A 76 6.59 15.00 13.73
C GLU A 76 5.97 16.38 13.37
N GLY A 77 4.70 16.39 12.94
CA GLY A 77 4.01 17.60 12.49
C GLY A 77 4.35 18.05 11.06
N LYS A 78 5.12 17.26 10.31
CA LYS A 78 5.43 17.47 8.89
C LYS A 78 4.67 16.48 8.02
N LYS A 79 4.23 16.92 6.85
CA LYS A 79 3.55 16.05 5.89
C LYS A 79 4.56 15.41 4.94
N ILE A 80 4.50 14.10 4.84
CA ILE A 80 5.25 13.28 3.91
C ILE A 80 4.27 12.64 2.94
N TYR A 81 4.57 12.68 1.66
CA TYR A 81 3.74 12.19 0.57
C TYR A 81 4.42 11.01 -0.10
N LYS A 82 3.73 9.88 -0.17
CA LYS A 82 4.17 8.68 -0.88
C LYS A 82 3.34 8.54 -2.15
N LEU A 83 3.99 8.52 -3.29
CA LEU A 83 3.37 8.57 -4.61
C LEU A 83 3.79 7.32 -5.39
N VAL A 84 2.80 6.63 -5.96
CA VAL A 84 3.01 5.50 -6.85
C VAL A 84 2.75 6.01 -8.26
N LEU A 85 3.81 6.11 -9.05
CA LEU A 85 3.76 6.49 -10.45
C LEU A 85 3.83 5.26 -11.33
N VAL A 86 3.26 5.37 -12.52
CA VAL A 86 3.41 4.39 -13.60
C VAL A 86 4.12 5.08 -14.75
N THR A 87 5.26 4.55 -15.15
CA THR A 87 6.02 5.05 -16.31
C THR A 87 5.39 4.54 -17.61
N THR A 88 5.83 5.10 -18.74
CA THR A 88 5.40 4.67 -20.08
C THR A 88 5.71 3.20 -20.38
N ASP A 89 6.67 2.62 -19.68
CA ASP A 89 7.06 1.20 -19.77
C ASP A 89 6.22 0.30 -18.84
N GLU A 90 5.10 0.81 -18.33
CA GLU A 90 4.21 0.13 -17.37
C GLU A 90 4.91 -0.27 -16.05
N GLN A 91 6.01 0.41 -15.71
CA GLN A 91 6.73 0.17 -14.46
C GLN A 91 6.17 1.04 -13.34
N GLU A 92 5.92 0.42 -12.20
CA GLU A 92 5.51 1.13 -10.99
C GLU A 92 6.73 1.68 -10.25
N LEU A 93 6.76 3.00 -10.08
CA LEU A 93 7.77 3.71 -9.34
C LEU A 93 7.14 4.31 -8.08
N THR A 94 7.62 3.90 -6.92
CA THR A 94 7.22 4.53 -5.66
C THR A 94 8.24 5.59 -5.26
N VAL A 95 7.77 6.82 -5.04
CA VAL A 95 8.59 7.92 -4.54
C VAL A 95 8.00 8.50 -3.27
N ILE A 96 8.84 8.83 -2.30
CA ILE A 96 8.43 9.43 -1.03
C ILE A 96 9.06 10.82 -0.96
N LEU A 97 8.22 11.84 -0.83
CA LEU A 97 8.57 13.24 -0.88
C LEU A 97 8.07 13.94 0.39
N ASP A 98 8.78 14.94 0.88
CA ASP A 98 8.24 15.83 1.92
C ASP A 98 7.30 16.90 1.33
N GLU A 99 6.85 17.84 2.16
CA GLU A 99 6.06 19.00 1.74
C GLU A 99 6.75 19.93 0.73
N ASN A 100 8.09 19.88 0.64
CA ASN A 100 8.90 20.69 -0.26
C ASN A 100 9.19 19.97 -1.59
N GLY A 101 8.82 18.69 -1.71
CA GLY A 101 9.16 17.86 -2.86
C GLY A 101 10.59 17.36 -2.84
N GLU A 102 11.22 17.33 -1.68
CA GLU A 102 12.50 16.67 -1.48
C GLU A 102 12.28 15.18 -1.16
N PRO A 103 13.04 14.27 -1.79
CA PRO A 103 12.93 12.85 -1.50
C PRO A 103 13.41 12.57 -0.09
N VAL A 104 12.53 12.02 0.74
CA VAL A 104 12.86 11.58 2.09
C VAL A 104 13.22 10.11 2.08
N LYS A 105 14.26 9.75 2.83
CA LYS A 105 14.60 8.35 3.11
C LYS A 105 13.92 7.97 4.41
N GLU A 106 13.17 6.88 4.37
CA GLU A 106 12.66 6.20 5.57
C GLU A 106 13.79 5.44 6.27
#